data_AF-A0A6C0ADH4-F1
#
_entry.id   AF-A0A6C0ADH4-F1
#
_cell.length_a   1.000
_cell.length_b   1.000
_cell.length_c   1.000
_cell.angle_alpha   90.00
_cell.angle_beta   90.00
_cell.angle_gamma   90.00
#
_symmetry.space_group_name_H-M   'P 1'
#
loop_
_entity.id
_entity.type
_entity.pdbx_description
1 polymer ?
#
loop_
_entity_poly.entity_id
_entity_poly.type
_entity_poly.pdbx_seq_one_letter_code
_entity_poly.pdbx_strand_id
1 'polypeptide(L)'
;MLKKFTILGERCSGTNFLEEVMLKNFPLEITWEYGWKHWYSYSSSYPNSDDTLFIGIIRDPVQWINSFYKTPHHVPNHLKKITSFIDEEFYSVHNNSESENNVDRNPNTSGRFTNLIELRNVKLDYLIDKMPKKVKNYILINYEDLLYNYNNVIFRIAKKINFEIKDIKDITHIKINSEKYFHARTIFNHSHLNLPLENLAGYFCENFEISNEYRVRYYLSNLKLQEIPENTVRKNISPDEYSIITQDSEANNVGCYLTDIKKIFKQDEYKIICIFGDMMNQNSYNSFSKCRLIESTNRRVLLKLDSSRHWAHFNEVSLNDIDFFSKKNKLMWRGTFSTGKRRFEFKDFVEKNKNENLDILNVEPGNSVNRLSIKEQLECKFLLSVEGNDVASNLKWISFSQSCVLMPIPTCVTWFMEDHLMPYVHYIPIESDFSDIEFQYNWCMDNLDFCNKVALNGKEYVKKFLDLENESKIEKEVIEGYFEMTKII
;
A
#
# COMPACT_ATOMS: atom_id res chain seq x y z
N MET A 1 0.37 -8.43 31.76
CA MET A 1 -0.07 -7.28 30.95
C MET A 1 1.18 -6.51 30.56
N LEU A 2 1.29 -6.13 29.28
CA LEU A 2 2.44 -5.37 28.79
C LEU A 2 2.43 -3.97 29.43
N LYS A 3 3.62 -3.50 29.81
CA LYS A 3 3.83 -2.18 30.43
C LYS A 3 4.82 -1.34 29.65
N LYS A 4 5.78 -2.01 29.00
CA LYS A 4 6.87 -1.37 28.29
C LYS A 4 6.87 -1.75 26.83
N PHE A 5 7.54 -0.95 26.01
CA PHE A 5 7.94 -1.34 24.67
C PHE A 5 9.41 -0.96 24.42
N THR A 6 10.05 -1.70 23.51
CA THR A 6 11.39 -1.36 23.02
C THR A 6 11.42 -1.52 21.50
N ILE A 7 12.26 -0.74 20.83
CA ILE A 7 12.36 -0.70 19.38
C ILE A 7 13.73 -1.19 18.95
N LEU A 8 13.76 -2.09 17.97
CA LEU A 8 14.98 -2.57 17.33
C LEU A 8 14.89 -2.24 15.84
N GLY A 9 15.89 -1.56 15.30
CA GLY A 9 15.90 -1.17 13.89
C GLY A 9 17.22 -0.56 13.48
N GLU A 10 17.61 -0.75 12.22
CA GLU A 10 18.82 -0.14 11.69
C GLU A 10 18.78 1.39 11.82
N ARG A 11 19.95 2.04 11.75
CA ARG A 11 19.98 3.49 11.57
C ARG A 11 19.17 3.84 10.33
N CYS A 12 18.38 4.89 10.39
CA CYS A 12 17.55 5.36 9.28
C CYS A 12 16.43 4.40 8.82
N SER A 13 16.05 3.40 9.62
CA SER A 13 14.86 2.56 9.35
C SER A 13 13.53 3.13 9.87
N GLY A 14 13.53 4.34 10.43
CA GLY A 14 12.32 4.99 10.95
C GLY A 14 12.06 4.78 12.44
N THR A 15 13.03 4.28 13.22
CA THR A 15 12.89 4.01 14.66
C THR A 15 12.36 5.20 15.47
N ASN A 16 12.77 6.43 15.16
CA ASN A 16 12.31 7.63 15.86
C ASN A 16 10.83 7.94 15.54
N PHE A 17 10.41 7.70 14.31
CA PHE A 17 9.01 7.88 13.93
C PHE A 17 8.14 6.86 14.66
N LEU A 18 8.53 5.58 14.64
CA LEU A 18 7.84 4.53 15.38
C LEU A 18 7.76 4.82 16.88
N GLU A 19 8.81 5.36 17.48
CA GLU A 19 8.82 5.79 18.88
C GLU A 19 7.72 6.82 19.18
N GLU A 20 7.63 7.89 18.37
CA GLU A 20 6.57 8.89 18.51
C GLU A 20 5.17 8.29 18.31
N VAL A 21 5.03 7.38 17.33
CA VAL A 21 3.77 6.69 17.05
C VAL A 21 3.32 5.87 18.26
N MET A 22 4.25 5.10 18.85
CA MET A 22 3.96 4.27 20.02
C MET A 22 3.53 5.11 21.21
N LEU A 23 4.28 6.16 21.53
CA LEU A 23 4.02 7.04 22.67
C LEU A 23 2.68 7.81 22.55
N LYS A 24 2.23 8.09 21.32
CA LYS A 24 0.96 8.81 21.10
C LYS A 24 -0.27 7.92 21.19
N ASN A 25 -0.17 6.66 20.76
CA ASN A 25 -1.31 5.76 20.57
C ASN A 25 -1.47 4.70 21.67
N PHE A 26 -0.40 4.39 22.42
CA PHE A 26 -0.43 3.30 23.40
C PHE A 26 0.02 3.76 24.78
N PRO A 27 -0.61 3.26 25.87
CA PRO A 27 -0.21 3.55 27.24
C PRO A 27 0.96 2.67 27.68
N LEU A 28 2.05 2.65 26.90
CA LEU A 28 3.26 1.88 27.18
C LEU A 28 4.45 2.82 27.36
N GLU A 29 5.35 2.47 28.27
CA GLU A 29 6.58 3.21 28.50
C GLU A 29 7.71 2.67 27.62
N ILE A 30 8.52 3.55 27.03
CA ILE A 30 9.70 3.12 26.30
C ILE A 30 10.79 2.62 27.26
N THR A 31 11.46 1.52 26.92
CA THR A 31 12.61 1.01 27.67
C THR A 31 13.80 0.68 26.78
N TRP A 32 14.99 0.91 27.33
CA TRP A 32 16.29 0.58 26.74
C TRP A 32 17.10 -0.40 27.59
N GLU A 33 16.44 -1.04 28.58
CA GLU A 33 17.05 -2.06 29.44
C GLU A 33 17.65 -3.25 28.65
N TYR A 34 17.13 -3.51 27.44
CA TYR A 34 17.53 -4.62 26.58
C TYR A 34 18.53 -4.24 25.48
N GLY A 35 19.11 -3.04 25.56
CA GLY A 35 20.03 -2.51 24.57
C GLY A 35 19.46 -1.32 23.80
N TRP A 36 20.34 -0.63 23.07
CA TRP A 36 19.96 0.53 22.28
C TRP A 36 19.45 0.12 20.89
N LYS A 37 18.43 0.84 20.37
CA LYS A 37 17.68 0.46 19.17
C LYS A 37 18.48 0.10 17.91
N HIS A 38 19.68 0.65 17.74
CA HIS A 38 20.54 0.38 16.57
C HIS A 38 21.62 -0.67 16.79
N TRP A 39 21.91 -0.96 18.05
CA TRP A 39 22.95 -1.89 18.49
C TRP A 39 22.23 -3.11 19.07
N TYR A 40 21.69 -3.93 18.19
CA TYR A 40 21.08 -5.22 18.54
C TYR A 40 21.87 -6.33 17.86
N SER A 41 21.50 -7.58 18.13
CA SER A 41 22.12 -8.81 17.64
C SER A 41 23.23 -9.46 18.47
N TYR A 42 23.72 -8.78 19.52
CA TYR A 42 24.75 -9.35 20.41
C TYR A 42 24.19 -10.08 21.64
N SER A 43 22.94 -9.82 22.04
CA SER A 43 22.38 -10.42 23.27
C SER A 43 22.00 -11.88 23.08
N SER A 44 22.50 -12.75 23.96
CA SER A 44 22.15 -14.17 23.97
C SER A 44 20.74 -14.42 24.49
N SER A 45 20.25 -13.61 25.44
CA SER A 45 18.92 -13.75 26.06
C SER A 45 18.34 -12.41 26.54
N TYR A 46 17.04 -12.38 26.80
CA TYR A 46 16.31 -11.23 27.32
C TYR A 46 15.51 -11.65 28.57
N PRO A 47 16.17 -11.85 29.72
CA PRO A 47 15.46 -12.25 30.94
C PRO A 47 14.51 -11.14 31.39
N ASN A 48 13.43 -11.54 32.07
CA ASN A 48 12.42 -10.62 32.63
C ASN A 48 11.78 -9.68 31.60
N SER A 49 11.59 -10.14 30.36
CA SER A 49 11.06 -9.31 29.26
C SER A 49 9.59 -9.60 28.92
N ASP A 50 8.90 -10.38 29.76
CA ASP A 50 7.52 -10.82 29.55
C ASP A 50 6.49 -9.66 29.61
N ASP A 51 6.85 -8.53 30.22
CA ASP A 51 6.04 -7.32 30.30
C ASP A 51 6.39 -6.28 29.22
N THR A 52 7.31 -6.61 28.31
CA THR A 52 7.83 -5.70 27.28
C THR A 52 7.47 -6.19 25.88
N LEU A 53 6.90 -5.30 25.06
CA LEU A 53 6.74 -5.53 23.62
C LEU A 53 8.03 -5.15 22.88
N PHE A 54 8.62 -6.11 22.17
CA PHE A 54 9.73 -5.85 21.26
C PHE A 54 9.18 -5.57 19.87
N ILE A 55 9.57 -4.44 19.30
CA ILE A 55 9.14 -4.00 17.97
C ILE A 55 10.36 -3.92 17.05
N GLY A 56 10.43 -4.83 16.09
CA GLY A 56 11.38 -4.72 14.98
C GLY A 56 10.84 -3.77 13.93
N ILE A 57 11.67 -2.86 13.41
CA ILE A 57 11.32 -2.03 12.25
C ILE A 57 12.36 -2.14 11.13
N ILE A 58 11.87 -2.58 9.97
CA ILE A 58 12.61 -2.68 8.71
C ILE A 58 12.12 -1.60 7.74
N ARG A 59 12.92 -1.31 6.72
CA ARG A 59 12.65 -0.30 5.71
C ARG A 59 13.08 -0.82 4.35
N ASP A 60 12.47 -0.37 3.27
CA ASP A 60 12.93 -0.65 1.91
C ASP A 60 14.46 -0.41 1.77
N PRO A 61 15.22 -1.34 1.18
CA PRO A 61 16.68 -1.24 1.10
C PRO A 61 17.19 -0.01 0.36
N VAL A 62 16.52 0.43 -0.71
CA VAL A 62 16.93 1.62 -1.48
C VAL A 62 16.63 2.88 -0.70
N GLN A 63 15.43 3.00 -0.13
CA GLN A 63 15.09 4.16 0.70
C GLN A 63 15.98 4.24 1.94
N TRP A 64 16.22 3.09 2.59
CA TRP A 64 17.09 2.99 3.74
C TRP A 64 18.52 3.46 3.42
N ILE A 65 19.16 2.92 2.38
CA ILE A 65 20.57 3.23 2.11
C ILE A 65 20.76 4.70 1.72
N ASN A 66 19.83 5.25 0.94
CA ASN A 66 19.85 6.67 0.61
C ASN A 66 19.68 7.51 1.86
N SER A 67 18.83 7.08 2.80
CA SER A 67 18.54 7.84 4.03
C SER A 67 19.76 7.80 4.95
N PHE A 68 20.40 6.64 5.03
CA PHE A 68 21.61 6.44 5.79
C PHE A 68 22.80 7.20 5.22
N TYR A 69 22.96 7.26 3.89
CA TYR A 69 24.01 8.03 3.25
C TYR A 69 23.88 9.54 3.47
N LYS A 70 22.65 10.08 3.41
CA LYS A 70 22.39 11.51 3.66
C LYS A 70 22.64 11.88 5.13
N THR A 71 22.48 10.93 6.05
CA THR A 71 22.68 11.11 7.49
C THR A 71 23.57 10.01 8.06
N PRO A 72 24.88 10.01 7.73
CA PRO A 72 25.79 8.90 8.01
C PRO A 72 26.25 8.91 9.47
N HIS A 73 25.30 8.78 10.39
CA HIS A 73 25.52 8.70 11.82
C HIS A 73 26.32 7.44 12.16
N HIS A 74 27.34 7.60 13.00
CA HIS A 74 28.24 6.51 13.40
C HIS A 74 29.01 5.85 12.25
N VAL A 75 29.14 6.53 11.10
CA VAL A 75 29.96 6.05 9.98
C VAL A 75 31.35 6.71 10.04
N PRO A 76 32.45 5.94 9.92
CA PRO A 76 33.81 6.47 9.78
C PRO A 76 33.93 7.49 8.66
N ASN A 77 34.76 8.52 8.82
CA ASN A 77 34.87 9.59 7.81
C ASN A 77 35.29 9.10 6.42
N HIS A 78 36.12 8.06 6.32
CA HIS A 78 36.55 7.52 5.03
C HIS A 78 35.44 6.77 4.28
N LEU A 79 34.46 6.20 5.00
CA LEU A 79 33.31 5.49 4.43
C LEU A 79 32.19 6.45 3.98
N LYS A 80 32.24 7.75 4.32
CA LYS A 80 31.20 8.73 3.92
C LYS A 80 31.25 9.14 2.45
N LYS A 81 32.13 8.55 1.65
CA LYS A 81 32.23 8.83 0.21
C LYS A 81 31.35 7.86 -0.55
N ILE A 82 30.74 8.32 -1.65
CA ILE A 82 29.89 7.49 -2.50
C ILE A 82 30.58 6.20 -2.97
N THR A 83 31.89 6.25 -3.22
CA THR A 83 32.68 5.14 -3.73
C THR A 83 33.03 4.08 -2.67
N SER A 84 32.95 4.43 -1.38
CA SER A 84 33.34 3.55 -0.27
C SER A 84 32.18 3.15 0.63
N PHE A 85 31.05 3.87 0.56
CA PHE A 85 29.95 3.72 1.51
C PHE A 85 29.30 2.34 1.50
N ILE A 86 29.25 1.68 0.34
CA ILE A 86 28.60 0.39 0.18
C ILE A 86 29.60 -0.74 0.31
N ASP A 87 30.67 -0.71 -0.49
CA ASP A 87 31.47 -1.89 -0.84
C ASP A 87 32.70 -2.12 0.06
N GLU A 88 33.11 -1.13 0.86
CA GLU A 88 34.27 -1.26 1.74
C GLU A 88 33.90 -1.84 3.12
N GLU A 89 34.90 -2.39 3.82
CA GLU A 89 34.78 -2.93 5.17
C GLU A 89 34.04 -1.95 6.10
N PHE A 90 32.89 -2.37 6.62
CA PHE A 90 32.01 -1.51 7.39
C PHE A 90 32.12 -1.77 8.89
N TYR A 91 32.25 -0.68 9.65
CA TYR A 91 32.19 -0.68 11.11
C TYR A 91 31.60 0.64 11.62
N SER A 92 31.06 0.62 12.83
CA SER A 92 30.48 1.82 13.45
C SER A 92 31.49 2.54 14.34
N VAL A 93 31.37 3.86 14.46
CA VAL A 93 32.18 4.70 15.37
C VAL A 93 31.34 5.38 16.45
N HIS A 94 31.96 5.74 17.58
CA HIS A 94 31.30 6.49 18.64
C HIS A 94 30.96 7.93 18.21
N ASN A 95 29.99 8.56 18.89
CA ASN A 95 29.65 9.97 18.61
C ASN A 95 30.87 10.87 18.81
N ASN A 96 31.11 11.75 17.84
CA ASN A 96 32.20 12.74 17.86
C ASN A 96 33.61 12.14 18.01
N SER A 97 33.79 10.88 17.61
CA SER A 97 35.07 10.16 17.67
C SER A 97 35.23 9.27 16.43
N GLU A 98 36.48 9.00 16.02
CA GLU A 98 36.82 7.97 15.03
C GLU A 98 37.09 6.61 15.69
N SER A 99 36.94 6.51 17.02
CA SER A 99 37.07 5.23 17.73
C SER A 99 35.91 4.31 17.39
N GLU A 100 36.27 3.07 17.05
CA GLU A 100 35.31 2.00 16.71
C GLU A 100 34.39 1.68 17.90
N ASN A 101 33.10 1.55 17.60
CA ASN A 101 32.09 1.04 18.50
C ASN A 101 32.00 -0.48 18.36
N ASN A 102 32.72 -1.20 19.22
CA ASN A 102 32.80 -2.67 19.19
C ASN A 102 31.45 -3.37 19.45
N VAL A 103 30.43 -2.66 19.93
CA VAL A 103 29.09 -3.21 20.16
C VAL A 103 28.38 -3.53 18.85
N ASP A 104 28.71 -2.84 17.75
CA ASP A 104 28.14 -3.07 16.41
C ASP A 104 29.03 -3.93 15.53
N ARG A 105 29.62 -4.98 16.09
CA ARG A 105 30.37 -5.96 15.32
C ARG A 105 29.47 -7.07 14.84
N ASN A 106 29.92 -7.78 13.80
CA ASN A 106 29.22 -8.94 13.28
C ASN A 106 29.12 -10.00 14.39
N PRO A 107 27.91 -10.35 14.87
CA PRO A 107 27.73 -11.31 15.97
C PRO A 107 28.21 -12.73 15.63
N ASN A 108 28.32 -13.08 14.34
CA ASN A 108 28.74 -14.40 13.91
C ASN A 108 30.27 -14.54 13.87
N THR A 109 31.00 -13.45 13.53
CA THR A 109 32.46 -13.47 13.37
C THR A 109 33.20 -12.72 14.49
N SER A 110 32.49 -11.93 15.30
CA SER A 110 33.04 -10.96 16.25
C SER A 110 33.98 -9.90 15.64
N GLY A 111 34.00 -9.81 14.30
CA GLY A 111 34.79 -8.85 13.53
C GLY A 111 33.95 -7.72 12.94
N ARG A 112 34.58 -6.91 12.07
CA ARG A 112 33.90 -5.91 11.25
C ARG A 112 33.10 -6.60 10.13
N PHE A 113 32.18 -5.87 9.53
CA PHE A 113 31.45 -6.35 8.36
C PHE A 113 32.29 -6.16 7.11
N THR A 114 32.27 -7.12 6.20
CA THR A 114 32.91 -7.06 4.90
C THR A 114 32.44 -5.85 4.10
N ASN A 115 31.17 -5.46 4.24
CA ASN A 115 30.58 -4.29 3.63
C ASN A 115 29.25 -3.89 4.31
N LEU A 116 28.65 -2.78 3.88
CA LEU A 116 27.38 -2.29 4.45
C LEU A 116 26.20 -3.25 4.19
N ILE A 117 26.26 -3.99 3.08
CA ILE A 117 25.24 -4.97 2.71
C ILE A 117 25.24 -6.16 3.67
N GLU A 118 26.42 -6.65 4.07
CA GLU A 118 26.53 -7.70 5.08
C GLU A 118 25.96 -7.23 6.43
N LEU A 119 26.29 -6.01 6.87
CA LEU A 119 25.71 -5.44 8.09
C LEU A 119 24.18 -5.51 8.07
N ARG A 120 23.59 -5.07 6.96
CA ARG A 120 22.14 -5.09 6.77
C ARG A 120 21.59 -6.51 6.83
N ASN A 121 22.14 -7.44 6.05
CA ASN A 121 21.66 -8.82 5.99
C ASN A 121 21.69 -9.49 7.38
N VAL A 122 22.77 -9.32 8.13
CA VAL A 122 22.92 -9.87 9.47
C VAL A 122 21.89 -9.27 10.45
N LYS A 123 21.62 -7.97 10.34
CA LYS A 123 20.63 -7.30 11.18
C LYS A 123 19.19 -7.69 10.83
N LEU A 124 18.87 -7.81 9.54
CA LEU A 124 17.56 -8.28 9.08
C LEU A 124 17.31 -9.73 9.51
N ASP A 125 18.26 -10.64 9.29
CA ASP A 125 18.20 -12.03 9.81
C ASP A 125 17.93 -12.04 11.31
N TYR A 126 18.59 -11.15 12.07
CA TYR A 126 18.34 -11.08 13.50
C TYR A 126 16.91 -10.65 13.84
N LEU A 127 16.40 -9.57 13.22
CA LEU A 127 15.04 -9.09 13.47
C LEU A 127 14.00 -10.13 13.07
N ILE A 128 14.19 -10.79 11.93
CA ILE A 128 13.16 -11.61 11.33
C ILE A 128 13.19 -13.03 11.88
N ASP A 129 14.36 -13.66 11.97
CA ASP A 129 14.47 -15.09 12.25
C ASP A 129 14.86 -15.41 13.68
N LYS A 130 15.65 -14.55 14.32
CA LYS A 130 16.18 -14.80 15.67
C LYS A 130 15.34 -14.15 16.75
N MET A 131 14.93 -12.90 16.56
CA MET A 131 14.22 -12.13 17.58
C MET A 131 12.87 -12.74 18.01
N PRO A 132 12.00 -13.23 17.10
CA PRO A 132 10.73 -13.83 17.49
C PRO A 132 10.90 -15.08 18.37
N LYS A 133 12.04 -15.77 18.27
CA LYS A 133 12.37 -16.97 19.04
C LYS A 133 12.97 -16.65 20.42
N LYS A 134 13.42 -15.40 20.63
CA LYS A 134 14.12 -14.96 21.85
C LYS A 134 13.24 -14.28 22.88
N VAL A 135 12.08 -13.77 22.47
CA VAL A 135 11.16 -13.04 23.36
C VAL A 135 9.72 -13.46 23.11
N LYS A 136 8.92 -13.40 24.17
CA LYS A 136 7.50 -13.78 24.13
C LYS A 136 6.64 -12.82 23.32
N ASN A 137 6.89 -11.51 23.46
CA ASN A 137 6.09 -10.47 22.83
C ASN A 137 6.91 -9.75 21.75
N TYR A 138 6.76 -10.21 20.52
CA TYR A 138 7.44 -9.62 19.36
C TYR A 138 6.44 -9.24 18.27
N ILE A 139 6.72 -8.12 17.59
CA ILE A 139 6.09 -7.74 16.33
C ILE A 139 7.13 -7.12 15.40
N LEU A 140 7.08 -7.48 14.12
CA LEU A 140 7.88 -6.88 13.05
C LEU A 140 6.99 -5.95 12.24
N ILE A 141 7.46 -4.75 11.99
CA ILE A 141 6.76 -3.70 11.25
C ILE A 141 7.64 -3.21 10.11
N ASN A 142 7.01 -2.94 8.97
CA ASN A 142 7.65 -2.27 7.87
C ASN A 142 7.46 -0.75 7.96
N TYR A 143 8.51 0.02 7.67
CA TYR A 143 8.46 1.48 7.70
C TYR A 143 7.46 2.02 6.69
N GLU A 144 7.38 1.41 5.50
CA GLU A 144 6.42 1.80 4.48
C GLU A 144 4.97 1.53 4.94
N ASP A 145 4.70 0.42 5.65
CA ASP A 145 3.39 0.19 6.26
C ASP A 145 3.07 1.27 7.29
N LEU A 146 4.06 1.68 8.08
CA LEU A 146 3.90 2.73 9.07
C LEU A 146 3.62 4.10 8.41
N LEU A 147 4.06 4.33 7.18
CA LEU A 147 3.78 5.55 6.43
C LEU A 147 2.43 5.50 5.71
N TYR A 148 2.14 4.41 5.01
CA TYR A 148 1.06 4.33 4.04
C TYR A 148 -0.13 3.49 4.51
N ASN A 149 0.05 2.67 5.55
CA ASN A 149 -0.99 1.82 6.13
C ASN A 149 -1.08 1.98 7.66
N TYR A 150 -0.94 3.24 8.10
CA TYR A 150 -0.77 3.61 9.51
C TYR A 150 -1.82 3.00 10.43
N ASN A 151 -3.10 3.17 10.11
CA ASN A 151 -4.20 2.69 10.95
C ASN A 151 -4.11 1.18 11.17
N ASN A 152 -3.75 0.40 10.13
CA ASN A 152 -3.65 -1.04 10.25
C ASN A 152 -2.44 -1.45 11.09
N VAL A 153 -1.29 -0.80 10.93
CA VAL A 153 -0.13 -1.03 11.81
C VAL A 153 -0.52 -0.79 13.27
N ILE A 154 -1.23 0.31 13.54
CA ILE A 154 -1.75 0.64 14.86
C ILE A 154 -2.71 -0.44 15.39
N PHE A 155 -3.66 -0.90 14.58
CA PHE A 155 -4.57 -1.98 14.97
C PHE A 155 -3.85 -3.32 15.23
N ARG A 156 -2.83 -3.67 14.43
CA ARG A 156 -1.99 -4.87 14.63
C ARG A 156 -1.28 -4.82 15.97
N ILE A 157 -0.69 -3.67 16.32
CA ILE A 157 -0.05 -3.47 17.62
C ILE A 157 -1.09 -3.57 18.73
N ALA A 158 -2.24 -2.89 18.62
CA ALA A 158 -3.33 -2.95 19.60
C ALA A 158 -3.79 -4.38 19.87
N LYS A 159 -4.06 -5.16 18.81
CA LYS A 159 -4.42 -6.57 18.91
C LYS A 159 -3.32 -7.37 19.61
N LYS A 160 -2.06 -7.15 19.25
CA LYS A 160 -0.91 -7.84 19.87
C LYS A 160 -0.81 -7.58 21.37
N ILE A 161 -1.14 -6.36 21.81
CA ILE A 161 -1.07 -5.99 23.23
C ILE A 161 -2.42 -6.12 23.97
N ASN A 162 -3.47 -6.60 23.29
CA ASN A 162 -4.83 -6.68 23.78
C ASN A 162 -5.35 -5.33 24.34
N PHE A 163 -5.17 -4.26 23.55
CA PHE A 163 -5.60 -2.90 23.87
C PHE A 163 -6.69 -2.43 22.91
N GLU A 164 -7.75 -1.86 23.46
CA GLU A 164 -8.83 -1.26 22.68
C GLU A 164 -8.50 0.19 22.32
N ILE A 165 -8.35 0.47 21.02
CA ILE A 165 -8.11 1.83 20.53
C ILE A 165 -9.44 2.53 20.32
N LYS A 166 -9.60 3.67 21.02
CA LYS A 166 -10.75 4.56 20.85
C LYS A 166 -10.57 5.52 19.68
N ASP A 167 -9.41 6.19 19.63
CA ASP A 167 -9.04 7.15 18.59
C ASP A 167 -7.58 6.96 18.18
N ILE A 168 -7.32 6.89 16.87
CA ILE A 168 -5.97 6.82 16.32
C ILE A 168 -5.43 8.25 16.14
N LYS A 169 -4.26 8.53 16.71
CA LYS A 169 -3.56 9.80 16.51
C LYS A 169 -2.61 9.67 15.33
N ASP A 170 -3.10 9.99 14.14
CA ASP A 170 -2.31 9.96 12.90
C ASP A 170 -1.35 11.16 12.81
N ILE A 171 -0.06 10.86 12.63
CA ILE A 171 1.04 11.83 12.53
C ILE A 171 1.86 11.65 11.24
N THR A 172 1.36 10.85 10.29
CA THR A 172 2.03 10.52 9.02
C THR A 172 2.22 11.71 8.10
N HIS A 173 1.29 12.67 8.10
CA HIS A 173 1.31 13.86 7.25
C HIS A 173 2.62 14.67 7.35
N ILE A 174 3.25 14.68 8.53
CA ILE A 174 4.55 15.35 8.75
C ILE A 174 5.69 14.58 8.04
N LYS A 175 5.62 13.25 8.03
CA LYS A 175 6.64 12.37 7.45
C LYS A 175 6.49 12.15 5.96
N ILE A 176 5.28 11.94 5.46
CA ILE A 176 5.01 11.71 4.03
C ILE A 176 5.52 12.89 3.19
N ASN A 177 5.32 14.13 3.65
CA ASN A 177 5.84 15.31 2.96
C ASN A 177 7.37 15.30 2.90
N SER A 178 8.07 14.90 3.97
CA SER A 178 9.53 14.79 3.96
C SER A 178 10.06 13.67 3.04
N GLU A 179 9.31 12.57 2.89
CA GLU A 179 9.67 11.45 2.01
C GLU A 179 9.39 11.76 0.53
N LYS A 180 8.34 12.53 0.20
CA LYS A 180 8.11 13.01 -1.19
C LYS A 180 9.30 13.79 -1.74
N TYR A 181 9.93 14.65 -0.93
CA TYR A 181 11.18 15.33 -1.32
C TYR A 181 12.38 14.38 -1.42
N PHE A 182 12.30 13.21 -0.78
CA PHE A 182 13.37 12.23 -0.73
C PHE A 182 13.48 11.43 -2.02
N HIS A 183 12.34 11.02 -2.61
CA HIS A 183 12.26 10.29 -3.88
C HIS A 183 12.90 11.04 -5.06
N ALA A 184 12.80 12.37 -5.08
CA ALA A 184 13.36 13.21 -6.14
C ALA A 184 14.92 13.24 -6.21
N ARG A 185 15.62 12.62 -5.25
CA ARG A 185 17.10 12.66 -5.14
C ARG A 185 17.68 11.31 -4.68
N THR A 186 17.37 10.26 -5.42
CA THR A 186 17.94 8.91 -5.21
C THR A 186 19.40 8.89 -5.71
N ILE A 187 20.33 8.57 -4.82
CA ILE A 187 21.78 8.49 -5.07
C ILE A 187 22.20 7.05 -5.37
N PHE A 188 21.73 6.11 -4.54
CA PHE A 188 21.92 4.68 -4.75
C PHE A 188 20.62 4.05 -5.24
N ASN A 189 20.71 3.15 -6.20
CA ASN A 189 19.56 2.39 -6.69
C ASN A 189 19.83 0.89 -6.53
N HIS A 190 18.89 0.03 -6.95
CA HIS A 190 19.05 -1.41 -6.79
C HIS A 190 20.28 -2.00 -7.50
N SER A 191 20.76 -1.42 -8.61
CA SER A 191 21.96 -1.93 -9.30
C SER A 191 23.24 -1.74 -8.49
N HIS A 192 23.25 -0.81 -7.53
CA HIS A 192 24.38 -0.58 -6.63
C HIS A 192 24.39 -1.55 -5.44
N LEU A 193 23.28 -2.23 -5.16
CA LEU A 193 23.13 -3.00 -3.93
C LEU A 193 23.57 -4.47 -4.07
N ASN A 194 23.67 -5.00 -5.29
CA ASN A 194 23.93 -6.44 -5.55
C ASN A 194 23.19 -7.39 -4.60
N LEU A 195 22.00 -6.98 -4.15
CA LEU A 195 21.19 -7.73 -3.19
C LEU A 195 20.46 -8.83 -3.95
N PRO A 196 20.53 -10.11 -3.51
CA PRO A 196 19.52 -11.07 -3.90
C PRO A 196 18.19 -10.62 -3.29
N LEU A 197 17.44 -9.80 -4.03
CA LEU A 197 16.12 -9.27 -3.67
C LEU A 197 15.11 -10.37 -3.34
N GLU A 198 15.44 -11.61 -3.71
CA GLU A 198 14.70 -12.82 -3.38
C GLU A 198 14.46 -13.02 -1.89
N ASN A 199 15.47 -12.70 -1.07
CA ASN A 199 15.35 -12.86 0.37
C ASN A 199 14.47 -11.75 0.96
N LEU A 200 14.58 -10.50 0.48
CA LEU A 200 13.81 -9.37 1.01
C LEU A 200 12.33 -9.39 0.60
N ALA A 201 12.00 -9.74 -0.65
CA ALA A 201 10.62 -9.79 -1.14
C ALA A 201 9.75 -10.83 -0.41
N GLY A 202 10.33 -11.96 0.02
CA GLY A 202 9.65 -12.95 0.87
C GLY A 202 9.27 -12.39 2.24
N TYR A 203 10.11 -11.54 2.82
CA TYR A 203 9.88 -10.96 4.15
C TYR A 203 8.85 -9.82 4.18
N PHE A 204 8.61 -9.12 3.06
CA PHE A 204 7.56 -8.10 2.98
C PHE A 204 6.15 -8.69 2.83
N CYS A 205 6.02 -9.97 2.48
CA CYS A 205 4.74 -10.57 2.09
C CYS A 205 4.18 -11.62 3.05
N GLU A 206 4.98 -12.17 3.97
CA GLU A 206 4.47 -13.18 4.89
C GLU A 206 3.82 -12.54 6.13
N ASN A 207 2.48 -12.68 6.21
CA ASN A 207 1.60 -12.45 7.37
C ASN A 207 0.90 -11.09 7.48
N PHE A 208 0.35 -10.56 6.38
CA PHE A 208 -0.62 -9.46 6.45
C PHE A 208 -2.02 -9.90 6.00
N GLU A 209 -2.73 -10.52 6.93
CA GLU A 209 -4.15 -10.82 6.79
C GLU A 209 -4.96 -9.59 7.26
N ILE A 210 -5.66 -8.96 6.31
CA ILE A 210 -6.57 -7.85 6.64
C ILE A 210 -7.83 -8.48 7.23
N SER A 211 -8.07 -8.29 8.53
CA SER A 211 -9.24 -8.89 9.18
C SER A 211 -10.54 -8.31 8.63
N ASN A 212 -11.60 -9.11 8.60
CA ASN A 212 -12.94 -8.65 8.20
C ASN A 212 -13.39 -7.46 9.04
N GLU A 213 -13.15 -7.48 10.36
CA GLU A 213 -13.48 -6.38 11.27
C GLU A 213 -12.82 -5.06 10.83
N TYR A 214 -11.54 -5.10 10.45
CA TYR A 214 -10.85 -3.92 9.94
C TYR A 214 -11.47 -3.46 8.61
N ARG A 215 -11.77 -4.39 7.70
CA ARG A 215 -12.40 -4.08 6.41
C ARG A 215 -13.75 -3.42 6.59
N VAL A 216 -14.60 -3.92 7.49
CA VAL A 216 -15.91 -3.31 7.81
C VAL A 216 -15.73 -1.87 8.29
N ARG A 217 -14.86 -1.65 9.29
CA ARG A 217 -14.55 -0.30 9.80
C ARG A 217 -13.99 0.61 8.71
N TYR A 218 -13.10 0.07 7.87
CA TYR A 218 -12.53 0.78 6.74
C TYR A 218 -13.63 1.21 5.76
N TYR A 219 -14.52 0.31 5.33
CA TYR A 219 -15.57 0.64 4.37
C TYR A 219 -16.60 1.62 4.94
N LEU A 220 -16.94 1.52 6.23
CA LEU A 220 -17.82 2.45 6.91
C LEU A 220 -17.31 3.90 6.89
N SER A 221 -15.99 4.15 6.83
CA SER A 221 -15.43 5.52 6.99
C SER A 221 -15.69 6.12 8.38
N ASN A 222 -15.35 7.40 8.55
CA ASN A 222 -15.64 8.20 9.74
C ASN A 222 -17.12 8.65 9.79
N LEU A 223 -18.05 7.70 9.89
CA LEU A 223 -19.47 8.01 10.06
C LEU A 223 -19.72 8.78 11.36
N LYS A 224 -20.69 9.69 11.32
CA LYS A 224 -21.23 10.37 12.50
C LYS A 224 -22.73 10.13 12.56
N LEU A 225 -23.28 10.09 13.78
CA LEU A 225 -24.72 10.08 14.02
C LEU A 225 -25.38 11.28 13.31
N GLN A 226 -26.24 11.00 12.33
CA GLN A 226 -26.91 12.03 11.55
C GLN A 226 -28.20 11.48 10.91
N GLU A 227 -29.29 12.25 11.00
CA GLU A 227 -30.56 11.97 10.32
C GLU A 227 -30.51 12.40 8.84
N ILE A 228 -31.29 11.75 7.97
CA ILE A 228 -31.43 12.14 6.57
C ILE A 228 -32.16 13.50 6.49
N PRO A 229 -31.61 14.52 5.82
CA PRO A 229 -32.30 15.81 5.67
C PRO A 229 -33.59 15.69 4.86
N GLU A 230 -34.66 16.35 5.33
CA GLU A 230 -35.97 16.37 4.68
C GLU A 230 -35.94 16.97 3.25
N ASN A 231 -35.01 17.91 2.99
CA ASN A 231 -34.87 18.66 1.73
C ASN A 231 -33.99 17.96 0.67
N THR A 232 -33.73 16.67 0.84
CA THR A 232 -32.92 15.91 -0.12
C THR A 232 -33.65 15.81 -1.46
N VAL A 233 -33.02 16.30 -2.54
CA VAL A 233 -33.60 16.28 -3.90
C VAL A 233 -33.86 14.84 -4.33
N ARG A 234 -35.14 14.45 -4.35
CA ARG A 234 -35.61 13.13 -4.78
C ARG A 234 -35.72 13.13 -6.30
N LYS A 235 -34.76 12.52 -7.01
CA LYS A 235 -35.05 12.08 -8.38
C LYS A 235 -35.87 10.80 -8.26
N ASN A 236 -37.18 10.92 -8.51
CA ASN A 236 -38.09 9.78 -8.56
C ASN A 236 -37.68 8.86 -9.71
N ILE A 237 -36.92 7.81 -9.41
CA ILE A 237 -36.86 6.60 -10.23
C ILE A 237 -37.93 5.69 -9.64
N SER A 238 -39.14 5.71 -10.18
CA SER A 238 -40.31 4.99 -9.64
C SER A 238 -40.49 3.62 -10.32
N PRO A 239 -41.04 2.57 -9.65
CA PRO A 239 -41.59 2.57 -8.28
C PRO A 239 -40.86 1.61 -7.31
N ASP A 240 -40.89 2.01 -6.04
CA ASP A 240 -40.64 1.25 -4.81
C ASP A 240 -39.17 1.20 -4.29
N GLU A 241 -38.91 2.08 -3.30
CA GLU A 241 -37.96 1.93 -2.16
C GLU A 241 -36.55 2.56 -2.15
N TYR A 242 -36.18 3.51 -3.02
CA TYR A 242 -34.86 4.17 -2.91
C TYR A 242 -34.85 5.66 -3.22
N SER A 243 -34.28 6.48 -2.33
CA SER A 243 -33.94 7.88 -2.62
C SER A 243 -32.50 8.01 -3.13
N ILE A 244 -32.33 7.78 -4.44
CA ILE A 244 -31.03 7.86 -5.11
C ILE A 244 -30.75 9.32 -5.50
N ILE A 245 -29.65 9.90 -4.99
CA ILE A 245 -29.19 11.24 -5.38
C ILE A 245 -28.12 11.07 -6.46
N THR A 246 -28.44 11.40 -7.71
CA THR A 246 -27.43 11.47 -8.78
C THR A 246 -27.06 12.94 -9.02
N GLN A 247 -25.78 13.28 -8.90
CA GLN A 247 -25.29 14.63 -9.23
C GLN A 247 -25.06 14.83 -10.73
N ASP A 248 -25.06 13.77 -11.54
CA ASP A 248 -25.03 13.88 -13.00
C ASP A 248 -26.43 13.83 -13.60
N SER A 249 -26.77 14.85 -14.39
CA SER A 249 -27.94 14.91 -15.26
C SER A 249 -27.78 14.08 -16.54
N GLU A 250 -26.60 13.52 -16.81
CA GLU A 250 -26.26 12.83 -18.07
C GLU A 250 -25.75 11.39 -17.88
N ALA A 251 -26.14 10.72 -16.79
CA ALA A 251 -25.63 9.39 -16.48
C ALA A 251 -26.26 8.29 -17.37
N ASN A 252 -25.72 8.11 -18.57
CA ASN A 252 -25.98 6.95 -19.45
C ASN A 252 -25.57 5.59 -18.84
N ASN A 253 -25.09 5.55 -17.58
CA ASN A 253 -24.58 4.36 -16.90
C ASN A 253 -25.15 4.14 -15.48
N VAL A 254 -26.30 4.73 -15.09
CA VAL A 254 -26.92 4.43 -13.78
C VAL A 254 -27.35 2.94 -13.67
N GLY A 255 -27.57 2.26 -14.79
CA GLY A 255 -28.08 0.88 -14.83
C GLY A 255 -27.18 -0.15 -14.13
N CYS A 256 -25.85 -0.05 -14.24
CA CYS A 256 -24.95 -1.01 -13.57
C CYS A 256 -24.99 -0.85 -12.05
N TYR A 257 -24.93 0.40 -11.55
CA TYR A 257 -25.06 0.71 -10.13
C TYR A 257 -26.42 0.25 -9.55
N LEU A 258 -27.51 0.49 -10.28
CA LEU A 258 -28.85 0.04 -9.86
C LEU A 258 -28.95 -1.48 -9.76
N THR A 259 -28.28 -2.21 -10.65
CA THR A 259 -28.28 -3.67 -10.63
C THR A 259 -27.62 -4.20 -9.36
N ASP A 260 -26.48 -3.62 -8.97
CA ASP A 260 -25.79 -3.98 -7.73
C ASP A 260 -26.63 -3.60 -6.49
N ILE A 261 -27.18 -2.38 -6.45
CA ILE A 261 -28.03 -1.93 -5.33
C ILE A 261 -29.24 -2.84 -5.13
N LYS A 262 -29.97 -3.21 -6.20
CA LYS A 262 -31.12 -4.13 -6.11
C LYS A 262 -30.73 -5.55 -5.66
N LYS A 263 -29.49 -5.95 -5.88
CA LYS A 263 -28.97 -7.25 -5.42
C LYS A 263 -28.62 -7.20 -3.92
N ILE A 264 -28.05 -6.09 -3.49
CA ILE A 264 -27.60 -5.84 -2.11
C ILE A 264 -28.80 -5.63 -1.18
N PHE A 265 -29.64 -4.66 -1.52
CA PHE A 265 -30.86 -4.33 -0.81
C PHE A 265 -32.01 -5.06 -1.50
N LYS A 266 -32.47 -6.16 -0.90
CA LYS A 266 -33.67 -6.89 -1.35
C LYS A 266 -34.92 -6.01 -1.10
N GLN A 267 -36.11 -6.48 -1.47
CA GLN A 267 -37.41 -5.76 -1.44
C GLN A 267 -37.90 -5.32 -0.02
N ASP A 268 -37.01 -4.91 0.88
CA ASP A 268 -37.39 -4.25 2.12
C ASP A 268 -37.24 -2.72 1.95
N GLU A 269 -38.18 -1.96 2.50
CA GLU A 269 -38.23 -0.48 2.43
C GLU A 269 -37.06 0.19 3.16
N TYR A 270 -35.86 0.24 2.57
CA TYR A 270 -34.72 0.96 3.14
C TYR A 270 -34.62 2.41 2.65
N LYS A 271 -34.55 3.38 3.58
CA LYS A 271 -34.22 4.78 3.24
C LYS A 271 -32.71 4.99 3.13
N ILE A 272 -32.12 4.69 1.98
CA ILE A 272 -30.67 4.89 1.76
C ILE A 272 -30.37 6.12 0.90
N ILE A 273 -29.17 6.67 1.06
CA ILE A 273 -28.58 7.66 0.16
C ILE A 273 -27.44 6.98 -0.61
N CYS A 274 -27.55 6.93 -1.93
CA CYS A 274 -26.47 6.47 -2.81
C CYS A 274 -25.96 7.61 -3.68
N ILE A 275 -24.63 7.71 -3.81
CA ILE A 275 -23.95 8.57 -4.79
C ILE A 275 -23.33 7.68 -5.86
N PHE A 276 -23.88 7.76 -7.07
CA PHE A 276 -23.36 7.10 -8.26
C PHE A 276 -22.48 8.02 -9.08
N GLY A 277 -21.63 7.41 -9.91
CA GLY A 277 -20.72 8.11 -10.79
C GLY A 277 -19.41 8.50 -10.13
N ASP A 278 -18.63 9.27 -10.88
CA ASP A 278 -17.23 9.56 -10.55
C ASP A 278 -17.12 10.69 -9.51
N MET A 279 -15.91 10.88 -8.99
CA MET A 279 -15.68 11.74 -7.82
C MET A 279 -15.77 13.23 -8.14
N MET A 280 -16.95 13.81 -8.02
CA MET A 280 -17.15 15.21 -8.41
C MET A 280 -17.35 16.20 -7.26
N ASN A 281 -17.85 15.81 -6.07
CA ASN A 281 -18.07 16.77 -4.97
C ASN A 281 -17.87 16.19 -3.55
N GLN A 282 -17.43 17.06 -2.64
CA GLN A 282 -17.53 16.82 -1.19
C GLN A 282 -18.99 16.60 -0.81
N ASN A 283 -19.26 15.56 0.00
CA ASN A 283 -20.61 15.29 0.51
C ASN A 283 -20.60 15.38 2.04
N SER A 284 -21.58 16.11 2.58
CA SER A 284 -21.80 16.23 4.02
C SER A 284 -22.66 15.09 4.60
N TYR A 285 -23.23 14.21 3.77
CA TYR A 285 -24.13 13.14 4.21
C TYR A 285 -23.49 11.74 4.20
N ASN A 286 -23.91 10.93 5.16
CA ASN A 286 -23.61 9.50 5.19
C ASN A 286 -24.26 8.83 3.97
N SER A 287 -23.46 8.33 3.03
CA SER A 287 -23.97 7.83 1.74
C SER A 287 -23.18 6.63 1.26
N PHE A 288 -23.84 5.69 0.60
CA PHE A 288 -23.17 4.60 -0.11
C PHE A 288 -22.60 5.09 -1.43
N SER A 289 -21.40 4.65 -1.77
CA SER A 289 -20.76 4.96 -3.04
C SER A 289 -19.78 3.86 -3.46
N LYS A 290 -19.42 3.84 -4.74
CA LYS A 290 -18.37 2.93 -5.25
C LYS A 290 -17.00 3.34 -4.77
N CYS A 291 -16.75 4.66 -4.70
CA CYS A 291 -15.42 5.21 -4.51
C CYS A 291 -15.41 6.48 -3.64
N ARG A 292 -14.26 6.75 -3.02
CA ARG A 292 -13.96 8.00 -2.31
C ARG A 292 -12.46 8.35 -2.40
N LEU A 293 -12.13 9.62 -2.24
CA LEU A 293 -10.73 10.09 -2.18
C LEU A 293 -10.08 9.60 -0.89
N ILE A 294 -8.81 9.20 -0.96
CA ILE A 294 -8.02 8.79 0.21
C ILE A 294 -7.94 9.91 1.24
N GLU A 295 -7.67 11.13 0.80
CA GLU A 295 -7.52 12.31 1.69
C GLU A 295 -8.86 12.98 2.04
N SER A 296 -10.02 12.37 1.75
CA SER A 296 -11.30 13.03 2.03
C SER A 296 -11.82 12.82 3.44
N THR A 297 -12.38 13.89 4.01
CA THR A 297 -13.25 13.84 5.20
C THR A 297 -14.68 13.39 4.87
N ASN A 298 -14.90 12.86 3.65
CA ASN A 298 -16.22 12.53 3.13
C ASN A 298 -16.79 11.30 3.83
N ARG A 299 -18.08 11.36 4.16
CA ARG A 299 -18.83 10.30 4.88
C ARG A 299 -19.37 9.23 3.93
N ARG A 300 -18.57 8.85 2.93
CA ARG A 300 -18.94 7.84 1.93
C ARG A 300 -18.61 6.44 2.43
N VAL A 301 -19.64 5.63 2.61
CA VAL A 301 -19.52 4.19 2.85
C VAL A 301 -19.28 3.50 1.52
N LEU A 302 -18.24 2.67 1.46
CA LEU A 302 -17.90 1.94 0.23
C LEU A 302 -18.75 0.68 0.12
N LEU A 303 -19.36 0.47 -1.04
CA LEU A 303 -19.99 -0.80 -1.44
C LEU A 303 -19.37 -1.30 -2.75
N LYS A 304 -19.52 -2.59 -3.04
CA LYS A 304 -19.01 -3.23 -4.26
C LYS A 304 -19.91 -2.93 -5.47
N LEU A 305 -20.00 -1.66 -5.85
CA LEU A 305 -20.82 -1.17 -6.97
C LEU A 305 -20.06 -1.13 -8.30
N ASP A 306 -20.80 -1.03 -9.41
CA ASP A 306 -20.30 -1.15 -10.79
C ASP A 306 -19.51 -2.46 -10.97
N SER A 307 -20.02 -3.53 -10.34
CA SER A 307 -19.30 -4.78 -10.14
C SER A 307 -18.98 -5.49 -11.46
N SER A 308 -19.88 -5.40 -12.43
CA SER A 308 -19.73 -6.00 -13.76
C SER A 308 -18.57 -5.41 -14.57
N ARG A 309 -18.22 -4.13 -14.35
CA ARG A 309 -17.08 -3.49 -15.02
C ARG A 309 -15.75 -3.79 -14.33
N HIS A 310 -15.77 -3.91 -13.00
CA HIS A 310 -14.55 -3.98 -12.19
C HIS A 310 -14.16 -5.40 -11.75
N TRP A 311 -15.10 -6.36 -11.74
CA TRP A 311 -14.90 -7.70 -11.16
C TRP A 311 -15.23 -8.86 -12.11
N ALA A 312 -15.62 -8.61 -13.37
CA ALA A 312 -16.03 -9.67 -14.29
C ALA A 312 -14.86 -10.42 -14.97
N HIS A 313 -13.65 -9.88 -14.97
CA HIS A 313 -12.56 -10.34 -15.85
C HIS A 313 -11.67 -11.46 -15.27
N PHE A 314 -11.86 -11.87 -14.01
CA PHE A 314 -10.95 -12.84 -13.37
C PHE A 314 -10.97 -14.23 -14.00
N ASN A 315 -12.13 -14.68 -14.52
CA ASN A 315 -12.22 -15.94 -15.26
C ASN A 315 -11.43 -15.88 -16.57
N GLU A 316 -11.55 -14.76 -17.30
CA GLU A 316 -10.81 -14.53 -18.54
C GLU A 316 -9.30 -14.47 -18.26
N VAL A 317 -8.87 -13.79 -17.20
CA VAL A 317 -7.45 -13.79 -16.78
C VAL A 317 -6.99 -15.19 -16.43
N SER A 318 -7.74 -15.94 -15.61
CA SER A 318 -7.36 -17.31 -15.19
C SER A 318 -7.14 -18.26 -16.37
N LEU A 319 -7.92 -18.10 -17.45
CA LEU A 319 -7.85 -18.95 -18.64
C LEU A 319 -6.72 -18.56 -19.61
N ASN A 320 -6.29 -17.30 -19.60
CA ASN A 320 -5.40 -16.75 -20.63
C ASN A 320 -4.04 -16.28 -20.11
N ASP A 321 -3.88 -16.12 -18.79
CA ASP A 321 -2.63 -15.69 -18.19
C ASP A 321 -1.54 -16.73 -18.39
N ILE A 322 -0.33 -16.27 -18.71
CA ILE A 322 0.84 -17.10 -18.98
C ILE A 322 1.94 -16.78 -17.97
N ASP A 323 2.96 -17.63 -17.91
CA ASP A 323 4.13 -17.43 -17.06
C ASP A 323 4.83 -16.09 -17.36
N PHE A 324 5.26 -15.37 -16.30
CA PHE A 324 5.87 -14.04 -16.42
C PHE A 324 7.06 -14.01 -17.39
N PHE A 325 7.94 -15.00 -17.37
CA PHE A 325 9.13 -15.02 -18.20
C PHE A 325 8.84 -15.33 -19.67
N SER A 326 7.66 -15.91 -19.95
CA SER A 326 7.17 -16.15 -21.31
C SER A 326 6.49 -14.94 -21.94
N LYS A 327 6.20 -13.89 -21.17
CA LYS A 327 5.58 -12.65 -21.66
C LYS A 327 6.59 -11.77 -22.42
N LYS A 328 6.08 -10.93 -23.32
CA LYS A 328 6.82 -9.92 -24.09
C LYS A 328 7.34 -8.82 -23.19
N ASN A 329 8.57 -8.38 -23.42
CA ASN A 329 9.22 -7.25 -22.75
C ASN A 329 8.62 -5.92 -23.26
N LYS A 330 7.39 -5.62 -22.86
CA LYS A 330 6.67 -4.38 -23.19
C LYS A 330 5.89 -3.88 -21.98
N LEU A 331 5.81 -2.55 -21.83
CA LEU A 331 4.84 -1.89 -20.97
C LEU A 331 3.62 -1.49 -21.79
N MET A 332 2.46 -2.02 -21.44
CA MET A 332 1.23 -1.79 -22.20
C MET A 332 0.20 -0.98 -21.42
N TRP A 333 -0.48 -0.07 -22.13
CA TRP A 333 -1.68 0.59 -21.66
C TRP A 333 -2.75 0.66 -22.74
N ARG A 334 -4.01 0.38 -22.37
CA ARG A 334 -5.20 0.55 -23.20
C ARG A 334 -6.28 1.28 -22.39
N GLY A 335 -6.69 2.44 -22.84
CA GLY A 335 -7.71 3.24 -22.18
C GLY A 335 -8.04 4.51 -22.96
N THR A 336 -8.94 5.33 -22.42
CA THR A 336 -9.30 6.61 -23.05
C THR A 336 -8.59 7.77 -22.37
N PHE A 337 -7.96 8.65 -23.16
CA PHE A 337 -7.31 9.87 -22.64
C PHE A 337 -8.31 10.94 -22.18
N SER A 338 -9.57 10.86 -22.56
CA SER A 338 -10.57 11.91 -22.35
C SER A 338 -11.25 11.87 -20.97
N THR A 339 -10.67 11.17 -19.99
CA THR A 339 -11.29 10.97 -18.66
C THR A 339 -10.33 11.31 -17.53
N GLY A 340 -10.68 12.33 -16.75
CA GLY A 340 -9.96 12.74 -15.55
C GLY A 340 -8.65 13.46 -15.82
N LYS A 341 -8.25 14.31 -14.86
CA LYS A 341 -7.04 15.14 -14.95
C LYS A 341 -5.78 14.34 -15.29
N ARG A 342 -5.60 13.18 -14.65
CA ARG A 342 -4.39 12.37 -14.81
C ARG A 342 -4.23 11.78 -16.21
N ARG A 343 -5.32 11.42 -16.90
CA ARG A 343 -5.22 10.91 -18.27
C ARG A 343 -4.99 12.00 -19.30
N PHE A 344 -5.44 13.23 -19.04
CA PHE A 344 -5.05 14.38 -19.84
C PHE A 344 -3.55 14.66 -19.70
N GLU A 345 -3.01 14.65 -18.48
CA GLU A 345 -1.57 14.79 -18.24
C GLU A 345 -0.78 13.64 -18.86
N PHE A 346 -1.29 12.41 -18.77
CA PHE A 346 -0.67 11.24 -19.40
C PHE A 346 -0.65 11.35 -20.93
N LYS A 347 -1.72 11.86 -21.54
CA LYS A 347 -1.77 12.14 -22.98
C LYS A 347 -0.67 13.12 -23.38
N ASP A 348 -0.56 14.24 -22.67
CA ASP A 348 0.46 15.25 -22.95
C ASP A 348 1.88 14.67 -22.80
N PHE A 349 2.10 13.78 -21.83
CA PHE A 349 3.36 13.06 -21.67
C PHE A 349 3.66 12.14 -22.86
N VAL A 350 2.71 11.31 -23.27
CA VAL A 350 2.87 10.31 -24.35
C VAL A 350 3.09 10.98 -25.71
N GLU A 351 2.41 12.09 -25.98
CA GLU A 351 2.59 12.84 -27.22
C GLU A 351 4.00 13.45 -27.34
N LYS A 352 4.62 13.80 -26.21
CA LYS A 352 5.97 14.37 -26.13
C LYS A 352 7.08 13.32 -26.10
N ASN A 353 6.82 12.14 -25.52
CA ASN A 353 7.82 11.12 -25.23
C ASN A 353 7.46 9.79 -25.91
N LYS A 354 7.81 9.65 -27.20
CA LYS A 354 7.58 8.41 -27.95
C LYS A 354 8.63 7.37 -27.61
N ASN A 355 8.20 6.19 -27.18
CA ASN A 355 9.05 5.07 -26.83
C ASN A 355 8.44 3.76 -27.34
N GLU A 356 9.21 2.98 -28.11
CA GLU A 356 8.72 1.75 -28.75
C GLU A 356 8.40 0.62 -27.76
N ASN A 357 8.99 0.67 -26.56
CA ASN A 357 8.73 -0.29 -25.49
C ASN A 357 7.46 0.05 -24.69
N LEU A 358 6.97 1.29 -24.81
CA LEU A 358 5.73 1.77 -24.23
C LEU A 358 4.61 1.63 -25.25
N ASP A 359 3.96 0.47 -25.23
CA ASP A 359 2.82 0.17 -26.10
C ASP A 359 1.54 0.81 -25.53
N ILE A 360 1.40 2.12 -25.75
CA ILE A 360 0.30 2.94 -25.24
C ILE A 360 -0.64 3.29 -26.39
N LEU A 361 -1.93 2.96 -26.24
CA LEU A 361 -2.94 3.25 -27.25
C LEU A 361 -4.21 3.82 -26.64
N ASN A 362 -4.68 4.94 -27.21
CA ASN A 362 -5.97 5.54 -26.91
C ASN A 362 -7.10 4.72 -27.52
N VAL A 363 -8.08 4.34 -26.72
CA VAL A 363 -9.28 3.59 -27.12
C VAL A 363 -10.49 4.46 -26.81
N GLU A 364 -10.90 5.27 -27.77
CA GLU A 364 -12.07 6.16 -27.62
C GLU A 364 -13.39 5.38 -27.68
N PRO A 365 -14.43 5.80 -26.95
CA PRO A 365 -15.76 5.20 -27.03
C PRO A 365 -16.30 5.21 -28.46
N GLY A 366 -16.75 4.04 -28.95
CA GLY A 366 -17.33 3.88 -30.29
C GLY A 366 -16.31 3.59 -31.41
N ASN A 367 -15.00 3.64 -31.14
CA ASN A 367 -13.97 3.24 -32.10
C ASN A 367 -13.37 1.88 -31.73
N SER A 368 -13.84 0.82 -32.39
CA SER A 368 -13.36 -0.56 -32.15
C SER A 368 -12.07 -0.91 -32.88
N VAL A 369 -11.59 -0.02 -33.77
CA VAL A 369 -10.39 -0.26 -34.57
C VAL A 369 -9.20 -0.24 -33.62
N ASN A 370 -8.53 -1.39 -33.47
CA ASN A 370 -7.33 -1.63 -32.64
C ASN A 370 -7.53 -1.90 -31.13
N ARG A 371 -8.73 -2.27 -30.68
CA ARG A 371 -8.92 -2.69 -29.28
C ARG A 371 -8.34 -4.09 -29.05
N LEU A 372 -7.29 -4.19 -28.22
CA LEU A 372 -6.75 -5.47 -27.78
C LEU A 372 -7.67 -6.14 -26.75
N SER A 373 -7.86 -7.45 -26.89
CA SER A 373 -8.48 -8.32 -25.89
C SER A 373 -7.64 -8.39 -24.60
N ILE A 374 -8.23 -8.84 -23.49
CA ILE A 374 -7.48 -9.06 -22.25
C ILE A 374 -6.39 -10.11 -22.49
N LYS A 375 -6.70 -11.18 -23.24
CA LYS A 375 -5.71 -12.19 -23.64
C LYS A 375 -4.46 -11.58 -24.29
N GLU A 376 -4.63 -10.69 -25.27
CA GLU A 376 -3.49 -10.04 -25.94
C GLU A 376 -2.71 -9.12 -25.00
N GLN A 377 -3.39 -8.42 -24.08
CA GLN A 377 -2.73 -7.59 -23.07
C GLN A 377 -1.92 -8.44 -22.08
N LEU A 378 -2.42 -9.61 -21.68
CA LEU A 378 -1.73 -10.55 -20.78
C LEU A 378 -0.45 -11.15 -21.37
N GLU A 379 -0.19 -10.97 -22.66
CA GLU A 379 1.09 -11.34 -23.28
C GLU A 379 2.24 -10.38 -22.90
N CYS A 380 1.98 -9.25 -22.23
CA CYS A 380 3.01 -8.28 -21.83
C CYS A 380 3.45 -8.45 -20.38
N LYS A 381 4.77 -8.36 -20.12
CA LYS A 381 5.33 -8.42 -18.78
C LYS A 381 4.83 -7.31 -17.88
N PHE A 382 4.62 -6.12 -18.44
CA PHE A 382 4.27 -4.94 -17.67
C PHE A 382 2.94 -4.36 -18.15
N LEU A 383 2.04 -4.09 -17.22
CA LEU A 383 0.73 -3.50 -17.48
C LEU A 383 0.58 -2.22 -16.67
N LEU A 384 0.26 -1.12 -17.36
CA LEU A 384 0.10 0.18 -16.75
C LEU A 384 -1.35 0.37 -16.27
N SER A 385 -1.52 0.92 -15.08
CA SER A 385 -2.82 1.39 -14.57
C SER A 385 -2.77 2.90 -14.32
N VAL A 386 -3.69 3.62 -14.97
CA VAL A 386 -3.83 5.08 -14.87
C VAL A 386 -5.28 5.42 -14.53
N GLU A 387 -5.47 6.01 -13.35
CA GLU A 387 -6.75 6.53 -12.88
C GLU A 387 -7.36 7.49 -13.89
N GLY A 388 -8.67 7.38 -14.09
CA GLY A 388 -9.45 8.28 -14.94
C GLY A 388 -10.10 9.36 -14.09
N ASN A 389 -11.42 9.48 -14.20
CA ASN A 389 -12.21 10.30 -13.26
C ASN A 389 -12.18 9.72 -11.82
N ASP A 390 -12.02 8.40 -11.69
CA ASP A 390 -11.80 7.68 -10.44
C ASP A 390 -10.79 6.51 -10.64
N VAL A 391 -10.97 5.37 -9.95
CA VAL A 391 -10.08 4.22 -10.08
C VAL A 391 -10.04 3.66 -11.51
N ALA A 392 -8.85 3.24 -11.94
CA ALA A 392 -8.71 2.58 -13.23
C ALA A 392 -9.47 1.24 -13.23
N SER A 393 -10.33 1.03 -14.23
CA SER A 393 -11.12 -0.21 -14.33
C SER A 393 -10.26 -1.45 -14.55
N ASN A 394 -9.04 -1.30 -15.07
CA ASN A 394 -8.15 -2.42 -15.33
C ASN A 394 -7.39 -2.94 -14.10
N LEU A 395 -7.17 -2.09 -13.09
CA LEU A 395 -6.26 -2.37 -11.97
C LEU A 395 -6.48 -3.75 -11.32
N LYS A 396 -7.73 -4.11 -11.05
CA LYS A 396 -8.07 -5.36 -10.34
C LYS A 396 -7.67 -6.61 -11.15
N TRP A 397 -7.95 -6.63 -12.45
CA TRP A 397 -7.66 -7.81 -13.27
C TRP A 397 -6.19 -7.88 -13.68
N ILE A 398 -5.52 -6.75 -13.90
CA ILE A 398 -4.06 -6.76 -14.15
C ILE A 398 -3.31 -7.21 -12.91
N SER A 399 -3.74 -6.80 -11.71
CA SER A 399 -3.14 -7.24 -10.44
C SER A 399 -3.33 -8.74 -10.21
N PHE A 400 -4.37 -9.35 -10.78
CA PHE A 400 -4.61 -10.79 -10.68
C PHE A 400 -3.82 -11.62 -11.70
N SER A 401 -3.18 -10.97 -12.66
CA SER A 401 -2.33 -11.63 -13.65
C SER A 401 -0.90 -11.81 -13.13
N GLN A 402 -0.10 -12.60 -13.84
CA GLN A 402 1.36 -12.62 -13.66
C GLN A 402 2.06 -11.47 -14.40
N SER A 403 1.35 -10.43 -14.86
CA SER A 403 1.99 -9.22 -15.37
C SER A 403 2.27 -8.25 -14.22
N CYS A 404 3.47 -7.66 -14.19
CA CYS A 404 3.87 -6.70 -13.18
C CYS A 404 3.18 -5.34 -13.44
N VAL A 405 2.46 -4.85 -12.42
CA VAL A 405 1.69 -3.60 -12.53
C VAL A 405 2.61 -2.41 -12.33
N LEU A 406 2.56 -1.45 -13.26
CA LEU A 406 3.10 -0.10 -13.04
C LEU A 406 1.90 0.83 -12.84
N MET A 407 1.96 1.69 -11.83
CA MET A 407 0.92 2.69 -11.62
C MET A 407 1.38 3.80 -10.70
N PRO A 408 0.82 5.01 -10.84
CA PRO A 408 1.04 6.02 -9.84
C PRO A 408 0.42 5.62 -8.49
N ILE A 409 0.80 6.30 -7.42
CA ILE A 409 0.12 6.15 -6.13
C ILE A 409 -1.38 6.43 -6.33
N PRO A 410 -2.28 5.54 -5.86
CA PRO A 410 -3.72 5.74 -5.94
C PRO A 410 -4.11 7.05 -5.25
N THR A 411 -5.11 7.74 -5.78
CA THR A 411 -5.70 8.92 -5.14
C THR A 411 -7.08 8.62 -4.57
N CYS A 412 -7.66 7.49 -4.97
CA CYS A 412 -9.00 7.08 -4.61
C CYS A 412 -9.09 5.58 -4.34
N VAL A 413 -10.10 5.21 -3.57
CA VAL A 413 -10.31 3.85 -3.07
C VAL A 413 -11.72 3.39 -3.36
N THR A 414 -11.87 2.09 -3.56
CA THR A 414 -13.11 1.35 -3.70
C THR A 414 -13.16 0.18 -2.71
N TRP A 415 -14.10 -0.73 -2.89
CA TRP A 415 -14.13 -2.02 -2.21
C TRP A 415 -12.79 -2.78 -2.26
N PHE A 416 -11.93 -2.53 -3.27
CA PHE A 416 -10.63 -3.18 -3.43
C PHE A 416 -9.51 -2.60 -2.53
N MET A 417 -9.78 -1.51 -1.80
CA MET A 417 -8.83 -0.88 -0.86
C MET A 417 -7.50 -0.53 -1.56
N GLU A 418 -7.58 0.23 -2.65
CA GLU A 418 -6.42 0.56 -3.49
C GLU A 418 -5.24 1.17 -2.71
N ASP A 419 -5.50 1.90 -1.62
CA ASP A 419 -4.51 2.46 -0.69
C ASP A 419 -3.73 1.40 0.12
N HIS A 420 -4.17 0.13 0.10
CA HIS A 420 -3.46 -1.01 0.69
C HIS A 420 -2.59 -1.75 -0.35
N LEU A 421 -2.63 -1.36 -1.63
CA LEU A 421 -1.60 -1.76 -2.57
C LEU A 421 -0.31 -1.03 -2.19
N MET A 422 0.77 -1.78 -2.01
CA MET A 422 2.02 -1.24 -1.48
C MET A 422 3.02 -1.10 -2.64
N PRO A 423 3.64 0.09 -2.80
CA PRO A 423 4.71 0.28 -3.76
C PRO A 423 5.82 -0.75 -3.57
N TYR A 424 6.36 -1.27 -4.67
CA TYR A 424 7.39 -2.30 -4.73
C TYR A 424 7.03 -3.64 -4.09
N VAL A 425 5.80 -3.81 -3.59
CA VAL A 425 5.29 -5.11 -3.12
C VAL A 425 4.19 -5.61 -4.04
N HIS A 426 3.17 -4.79 -4.31
CA HIS A 426 2.03 -5.16 -5.16
C HIS A 426 2.10 -4.53 -6.57
N TYR A 427 2.85 -3.45 -6.73
CA TYR A 427 3.06 -2.76 -8.01
C TYR A 427 4.36 -1.95 -7.99
N ILE A 428 4.87 -1.57 -9.16
CA ILE A 428 6.00 -0.63 -9.29
C ILE A 428 5.44 0.80 -9.39
N PRO A 429 5.78 1.70 -8.44
CA PRO A 429 5.28 3.06 -8.46
C PRO A 429 5.89 3.87 -9.60
N ILE A 430 5.08 4.76 -10.17
CA ILE A 430 5.52 5.83 -11.07
C ILE A 430 5.09 7.19 -10.50
N GLU A 431 5.79 8.24 -10.89
CA GLU A 431 5.49 9.61 -10.50
C GLU A 431 4.14 10.06 -11.05
N SER A 432 3.48 10.99 -10.34
CA SER A 432 2.13 11.44 -10.71
C SER A 432 2.07 12.16 -12.06
N ASP A 433 3.19 12.73 -12.51
CA ASP A 433 3.35 13.40 -13.80
C ASP A 433 3.96 12.49 -14.89
N PHE A 434 4.13 11.20 -14.59
CA PHE A 434 4.68 10.16 -15.48
C PHE A 434 6.14 10.39 -15.92
N SER A 435 6.84 11.36 -15.34
CA SER A 435 8.19 11.75 -15.75
C SER A 435 9.24 10.64 -15.60
N ASP A 436 9.00 9.66 -14.73
CA ASP A 436 9.90 8.54 -14.45
C ASP A 436 9.49 7.22 -15.14
N ILE A 437 8.42 7.19 -15.94
CA ILE A 437 7.88 5.91 -16.47
C ILE A 437 8.90 5.13 -17.30
N GLU A 438 9.73 5.81 -18.10
CA GLU A 438 10.80 5.16 -18.88
C GLU A 438 11.91 4.63 -17.98
N PHE A 439 12.27 5.39 -16.94
CA PHE A 439 13.24 4.96 -15.95
C PHE A 439 12.75 3.72 -15.21
N GLN A 440 11.49 3.71 -14.75
CA GLN A 440 10.90 2.57 -14.06
C GLN A 440 10.77 1.35 -14.98
N TYR A 441 10.42 1.53 -16.26
CA TYR A 441 10.42 0.44 -17.24
C TYR A 441 11.81 -0.17 -17.41
N ASN A 442 12.84 0.64 -17.64
CA ASN A 442 14.22 0.14 -17.79
C ASN A 442 14.69 -0.55 -16.51
N TRP A 443 14.37 0.02 -15.35
CA TRP A 443 14.63 -0.61 -14.07
C TRP A 443 13.96 -1.98 -13.95
N CYS A 444 12.69 -2.11 -14.37
CA CYS A 444 12.00 -3.39 -14.36
C CYS A 444 12.66 -4.42 -15.29
N MET A 445 13.17 -3.97 -16.45
CA MET A 445 13.89 -4.82 -17.39
C MET A 445 15.20 -5.37 -16.81
N ASP A 446 15.87 -4.59 -15.97
CA ASP A 446 17.07 -5.01 -15.24
C ASP A 446 16.75 -5.87 -13.99
N ASN A 447 15.48 -5.97 -13.58
CA ASN A 447 15.04 -6.58 -12.31
C ASN A 447 13.86 -7.55 -12.48
N LEU A 448 13.89 -8.38 -13.54
CA LEU A 448 12.77 -9.25 -13.91
C LEU A 448 12.30 -10.21 -12.80
N ASP A 449 13.19 -10.85 -12.06
CA ASP A 449 12.81 -11.75 -10.97
C ASP A 449 12.06 -11.02 -9.84
N PHE A 450 12.44 -9.76 -9.58
CA PHE A 450 11.74 -8.92 -8.63
C PHE A 450 10.35 -8.54 -9.14
N CYS A 451 10.25 -8.12 -10.40
CA CYS A 451 8.97 -7.79 -11.02
C CYS A 451 7.99 -8.98 -11.01
N ASN A 452 8.50 -10.20 -11.21
CA ASN A 452 7.69 -11.41 -11.08
C ASN A 452 7.14 -11.57 -9.66
N LYS A 453 7.98 -11.35 -8.63
CA LYS A 453 7.53 -11.39 -7.22
C LYS A 453 6.47 -10.34 -6.93
N VAL A 454 6.66 -9.11 -7.43
CA VAL A 454 5.65 -8.04 -7.32
C VAL A 454 4.33 -8.46 -7.96
N ALA A 455 4.36 -9.06 -9.16
CA ALA A 455 3.16 -9.56 -9.83
C ALA A 455 2.45 -10.65 -9.02
N LEU A 456 3.21 -11.63 -8.50
CA LEU A 456 2.67 -12.70 -7.67
C LEU A 456 2.05 -12.17 -6.37
N ASN A 457 2.69 -11.20 -5.72
CA ASN A 457 2.17 -10.55 -4.53
C ASN A 457 0.87 -9.78 -4.81
N GLY A 458 0.81 -9.04 -5.93
CA GLY A 458 -0.43 -8.40 -6.39
C GLY A 458 -1.56 -9.41 -6.62
N LYS A 459 -1.22 -10.59 -7.16
CA LYS A 459 -2.17 -11.67 -7.39
C LYS A 459 -2.70 -12.26 -6.08
N GLU A 460 -1.83 -12.49 -5.11
CA GLU A 460 -2.22 -12.92 -3.76
C GLU A 460 -3.08 -11.87 -3.04
N TYR A 461 -2.78 -10.58 -3.22
CA TYR A 461 -3.62 -9.51 -2.70
C TYR A 461 -5.05 -9.58 -3.24
N VAL A 462 -5.22 -9.78 -4.56
CA VAL A 462 -6.54 -9.85 -5.19
C VAL A 462 -7.35 -11.06 -4.72
N LYS A 463 -6.71 -12.21 -4.50
CA LYS A 463 -7.39 -13.45 -4.04
C LYS A 463 -8.21 -13.25 -2.77
N LYS A 464 -7.81 -12.31 -1.89
CA LYS A 464 -8.52 -11.95 -0.66
C LYS A 464 -9.97 -11.48 -0.89
N PHE A 465 -10.26 -11.00 -2.10
CA PHE A 465 -11.57 -10.45 -2.49
C PHE A 465 -12.39 -11.40 -3.38
N LEU A 466 -11.90 -12.61 -3.62
CA LEU A 466 -12.55 -13.61 -4.49
C LEU A 466 -13.39 -14.64 -3.71
N ASP A 467 -13.29 -14.67 -2.38
CA ASP A 467 -14.19 -15.45 -1.53
C ASP A 467 -15.55 -14.76 -1.44
N LEU A 468 -16.46 -15.12 -2.36
CA LEU A 468 -17.77 -14.50 -2.47
C LEU A 468 -18.63 -14.63 -1.21
N GLU A 469 -18.46 -15.70 -0.42
CA GLU A 469 -19.21 -15.89 0.82
C GLU A 469 -18.70 -14.92 1.89
N ASN A 470 -17.38 -14.83 2.05
CA ASN A 470 -16.76 -13.89 2.98
C ASN A 470 -17.06 -12.43 2.61
N GLU A 471 -16.94 -12.09 1.31
CA GLU A 471 -17.27 -10.74 0.83
C GLU A 471 -18.72 -10.37 1.10
N SER A 472 -19.66 -11.32 0.97
CA SER A 472 -21.08 -11.09 1.26
C SER A 472 -21.32 -10.84 2.76
N LYS A 473 -20.58 -11.51 3.65
CA LYS A 473 -20.65 -11.27 5.11
C LYS A 473 -20.16 -9.87 5.46
N ILE A 474 -19.00 -9.47 4.92
CA ILE A 474 -18.44 -8.13 5.14
C ILE A 474 -19.37 -7.05 4.61
N GLU A 475 -19.92 -7.23 3.40
CA GLU A 475 -20.89 -6.29 2.82
C GLU A 475 -22.14 -6.14 3.70
N LYS A 476 -22.65 -7.24 4.25
CA LYS A 476 -23.76 -7.22 5.21
C LYS A 476 -23.41 -6.44 6.48
N GLU A 477 -22.26 -6.70 7.09
CA GLU A 477 -21.81 -6.00 8.31
C GLU A 477 -21.59 -4.49 8.08
N VAL A 478 -21.11 -4.10 6.89
CA VAL A 478 -21.01 -2.68 6.50
C VAL A 478 -22.39 -2.03 6.38
N ILE A 479 -23.38 -2.74 5.85
CA ILE A 479 -24.74 -2.22 5.72
C ILE A 479 -25.40 -2.08 7.10
N GLU A 480 -25.30 -3.12 7.94
CA GLU A 480 -25.80 -3.10 9.32
C GLU A 480 -25.16 -1.94 10.11
N GLY A 481 -23.84 -1.79 10.04
CA GLY A 481 -23.12 -0.69 10.68
C GLY A 481 -23.53 0.70 10.17
N TYR A 482 -23.86 0.83 8.88
CA TYR A 482 -24.39 2.09 8.34
C TYR A 482 -25.73 2.46 8.96
N PHE A 483 -26.68 1.51 9.04
CA PHE A 483 -28.01 1.74 9.62
C PHE A 483 -27.94 2.03 11.12
N GLU A 484 -27.12 1.29 11.88
CA GLU A 484 -26.88 1.56 13.29
C GLU A 484 -26.35 2.98 13.54
N MET A 485 -25.39 3.42 12.72
CA MET A 485 -24.77 4.75 12.88
C MET A 485 -25.62 5.90 12.34
N THR A 486 -26.64 5.64 11.53
CA THR A 486 -27.53 6.66 10.96
C THR A 486 -28.90 6.72 11.64
N LYS A 487 -29.25 5.74 12.48
CA LYS A 487 -30.58 5.56 13.08
C LYS A 487 -31.72 5.49 12.05
N ILE A 488 -31.40 5.00 10.86
CA ILE A 488 -32.38 4.75 9.80
C ILE A 488 -32.84 3.30 9.95
N ILE A 489 -34.15 3.07 9.99
CA ILE A 489 -34.78 1.76 9.80
C ILE A 489 -35.40 1.79 8.41
#